data_AF-A0A3S0EJ29-F1
#
_entry.id   AF-A0A3S0EJ29-F1
#
_cell.length_a   1.000
_cell.length_b   1.000
_cell.length_c   1.000
_cell.angle_alpha   90.00
_cell.angle_beta   90.00
_cell.angle_gamma   90.00
#
_symmetry.space_group_name_H-M   'P 1'
#
loop_
_entity.id
_entity.type
_entity.pdbx_description
1 polymer ?
#
loop_
_entity_poly.entity_id
_entity_poly.type
_entity_poly.pdbx_seq_one_letter_code
_entity_poly.pdbx_strand_id
1 'polypeptide(L)' 'MDGIGRDVEIPNLAGQHERYLYTQLQAFKSGRRPHKEMRYESRHLSDEEMQGLARYYAQLPR' A
#
# COMPACT_ATOMS: atom_id res chain seq x y z
N MET A 1 -1.51 13.86 1.53
CA MET A 1 -0.23 13.32 2.04
C MET A 1 0.71 13.16 0.84
N ASP A 2 2.01 13.29 1.04
CA ASP A 2 3.05 13.19 -0.02
C ASP A 2 3.44 11.73 -0.33
N GLY A 3 3.04 10.75 0.49
CA GLY A 3 3.35 9.34 0.29
C GLY A 3 4.80 8.98 0.66
N ILE A 4 5.48 9.85 1.39
CA ILE A 4 6.86 9.67 1.85
C ILE A 4 6.83 9.21 3.31
N GLY A 5 7.39 8.03 3.57
CA GLY A 5 7.67 7.53 4.91
C GLY A 5 8.82 8.32 5.53
N ARG A 6 8.58 8.92 6.69
CA ARG A 6 9.58 9.73 7.41
C ARG A 6 10.37 8.93 8.45
N ASP A 7 9.92 7.72 8.73
CA ASP A 7 10.57 6.76 9.62
C ASP A 7 11.10 5.58 8.81
N VAL A 8 12.20 4.99 9.26
CA VAL A 8 12.84 3.83 8.60
C VAL A 8 11.90 2.62 8.49
N GLU A 9 10.94 2.52 9.41
CA GLU A 9 9.95 1.43 9.43
C GLU A 9 8.78 1.66 8.48
N ILE A 10 8.58 2.89 7.98
CA ILE A 10 7.48 3.24 7.08
C ILE A 10 8.04 3.40 5.66
N PRO A 11 7.63 2.55 4.71
CA PRO A 11 8.14 2.64 3.35
C PRO A 11 7.58 3.85 2.60
N ASN A 12 8.40 4.42 1.70
CA ASN A 12 7.92 5.38 0.71
C ASN A 12 6.99 4.68 -0.29
N LEU A 13 5.79 5.22 -0.44
CA LEU A 13 4.77 4.73 -1.37
C LEU A 13 4.69 5.60 -2.63
N ALA A 14 5.11 6.86 -2.54
CA ALA A 14 5.08 7.81 -3.64
C ALA A 14 5.92 7.34 -4.84
N GLY A 15 5.32 7.38 -6.04
CA GLY A 15 5.96 6.99 -7.29
C GLY A 15 6.40 5.53 -7.34
N GLN A 16 5.84 4.68 -6.49
CA GLN A 16 6.02 3.23 -6.59
C GLN A 16 5.11 2.66 -7.68
N HIS A 17 5.51 1.56 -8.30
CA HIS A 17 4.69 0.93 -9.35
C HIS A 17 3.31 0.53 -8.81
N GLU A 18 2.24 0.96 -9.51
CA GLU A 18 0.85 0.65 -9.17
C GLU A 18 0.64 -0.84 -8.92
N ARG A 19 1.09 -1.69 -9.86
CA ARG A 19 0.97 -3.16 -9.74
C ARG A 19 1.63 -3.67 -8.46
N TYR A 20 2.78 -3.13 -8.09
CA TYR A 20 3.46 -3.53 -6.86
C TYR A 20 2.63 -3.14 -5.64
N LEU A 21 2.17 -1.89 -5.56
CA LEU A 21 1.35 -1.41 -4.44
C LEU A 21 0.09 -2.26 -4.26
N TYR A 22 -0.64 -2.53 -5.34
CA TYR A 22 -1.82 -3.38 -5.33
C TYR A 22 -1.50 -4.81 -4.86
N THR A 23 -0.45 -5.42 -5.41
CA THR A 23 -0.03 -6.77 -5.02
C THR A 23 0.34 -6.85 -3.54
N GLN A 24 1.00 -5.82 -3.01
CA GLN A 24 1.36 -5.76 -1.59
C GLN A 24 0.12 -5.62 -0.69
N LEU A 25 -0.84 -4.77 -1.06
CA LEU A 25 -2.12 -4.65 -0.34
C LEU A 25 -2.86 -5.98 -0.29
N GLN A 26 -2.93 -6.71 -1.41
CA GLN A 26 -3.51 -8.06 -1.45
C GLN A 26 -2.73 -9.06 -0.58
N ALA A 27 -1.39 -8.99 -0.59
CA ALA A 27 -0.55 -9.87 0.21
C ALA A 27 -0.73 -9.63 1.72
N PHE A 28 -0.87 -8.37 2.15
CA PHE A 28 -1.19 -8.03 3.54
C PHE A 28 -2.59 -8.50 3.93
N LYS A 29 -3.60 -8.24 3.09
CA LYS A 29 -4.99 -8.63 3.35
C LYS A 29 -5.14 -10.14 3.50
N SER A 30 -4.52 -10.91 2.61
CA SER A 30 -4.53 -12.38 2.64
C SER A 30 -3.65 -12.98 3.75
N GLY A 31 -2.77 -12.18 4.36
CA GLY A 31 -1.77 -12.66 5.32
C GLY A 31 -0.56 -13.37 4.69
N ARG A 32 -0.44 -13.39 3.36
CA ARG A 32 0.75 -13.90 2.66
C ARG A 32 2.00 -13.07 2.98
N ARG A 33 1.82 -11.76 3.19
CA ARG A 33 2.85 -10.87 3.74
C ARG A 33 2.55 -10.61 5.22
N PRO A 34 3.36 -11.13 6.15
CA PRO A 34 3.12 -10.95 7.58
C PRO A 34 3.47 -9.53 8.01
N HIS A 35 2.46 -8.79 8.48
CA HIS A 35 2.61 -7.50 9.16
C HIS A 35 1.29 -7.18 9.86
N LYS A 36 1.31 -7.04 11.19
CA LYS A 36 0.07 -7.02 12.00
C LYS A 36 -0.79 -5.80 11.68
N GLU A 37 -0.16 -4.64 11.64
CA GLU A 37 -0.73 -3.33 11.40
C GLU A 37 -1.29 -3.26 9.97
N MET A 38 -0.45 -3.52 8.96
CA MET A 38 -0.92 -3.51 7.56
C MET A 38 -1.99 -4.55 7.27
N ARG A 39 -2.00 -5.70 7.96
CA ARG A 39 -3.10 -6.67 7.86
C ARG A 39 -4.38 -6.16 8.51
N TYR A 40 -4.27 -5.46 9.63
CA TYR A 40 -5.41 -4.81 10.29
C TYR A 40 -6.02 -3.72 9.40
N GLU A 41 -5.20 -2.91 8.73
CA GLU A 41 -5.66 -1.87 7.81
C GLU A 41 -6.27 -2.47 6.53
N SER A 42 -5.53 -3.36 5.86
CA SER A 42 -5.94 -3.90 4.54
C SER A 42 -7.15 -4.84 4.58
N ARG A 43 -7.50 -5.43 5.74
CA ARG A 43 -8.67 -6.32 5.85
C ARG A 43 -10.00 -5.60 5.58
N HIS A 44 -10.04 -4.29 5.78
CA HIS A 44 -11.24 -3.46 5.60
C HIS A 44 -11.39 -2.94 4.16
N LEU A 45 -10.33 -3.02 3.35
CA LEU A 45 -10.35 -2.49 1.99
C LEU A 45 -11.05 -3.46 1.03
N SER A 46 -11.95 -2.97 0.21
CA SER A 46 -12.44 -3.64 -0.99
C SER A 46 -11.34 -3.75 -2.05
N ASP A 47 -11.57 -4.56 -3.09
CA ASP A 47 -10.62 -4.66 -4.19
C ASP A 47 -10.49 -3.35 -4.97
N GLU A 48 -11.61 -2.65 -5.20
CA GLU A 48 -11.64 -1.34 -5.85
C GLU A 48 -10.86 -0.29 -5.07
N GLU A 49 -11.01 -0.25 -3.74
CA GLU A 49 -10.24 0.66 -2.89
C GLU A 49 -8.74 0.36 -2.93
N MET A 50 -8.34 -0.92 -2.92
CA MET A 50 -6.92 -1.29 -3.06
C MET A 50 -6.34 -0.85 -4.42
N GLN A 51 -7.09 -1.01 -5.51
CA GLN A 51 -6.68 -0.51 -6.82
C GLN A 51 -6.61 1.02 -6.85
N GLY A 52 -7.59 1.71 -6.25
CA GLY A 52 -7.63 3.16 -6.17
C GLY A 52 -6.42 3.74 -5.40
N LEU A 53 -6.09 3.15 -4.25
CA LEU A 53 -4.91 3.53 -3.47
C LEU A 53 -3.61 3.28 -4.25
N ALA A 54 -3.51 2.13 -4.92
CA ALA A 54 -2.34 1.80 -5.73
C ALA A 54 -2.13 2.81 -6.87
N ARG A 55 -3.19 3.19 -7.59
CA ARG A 55 -3.15 4.23 -8.63
C ARG A 55 -2.74 5.58 -8.07
N TYR A 56 -3.36 5.98 -6.96
CA TYR A 56 -3.10 7.26 -6.33
C TYR A 56 -1.62 7.43 -5.94
N TYR A 57 -1.07 6.49 -5.17
CA TYR A 57 0.32 6.59 -4.71
C TYR A 57 1.34 6.43 -5.85
N ALA A 58 1.01 5.67 -6.89
CA ALA A 58 1.86 5.55 -8.08
C ALA A 58 2.00 6.84 -8.89
N GLN A 59 1.01 7.73 -8.82
CA GLN A 59 1.01 9.02 -9.51
C GLN A 59 1.70 10.13 -8.73
N LEU A 60 2.00 9.92 -7.44
CA LEU A 60 2.70 10.92 -6.64
C LEU A 60 4.16 11.07 -7.11
N PRO A 61 4.69 12.30 -7.11
CA PRO A 61 6.12 12.52 -7.37
C PRO A 61 6.95 11.83 -6.28
N ARG A 62 8.09 11.26 -6.68
CA ARG A 62 9.07 10.70 -5.75
C ARG A 62 9.77 11.78 -4.94
#